data_AF-M0KRN0-F1
#
_entry.id   AF-M0KRN0-F1
#
_cell.length_a   1.000
_cell.length_b   1.000
_cell.length_c   1.000
_cell.angle_alpha   90.00
_cell.angle_beta   90.00
_cell.angle_gamma   90.00
#
_symmetry.space_group_name_H-M   'P 1'
#
loop_
_entity.id
_entity.type
_entity.pdbx_description
1 polymer ?
#
loop_
_entity_poly.entity_id
_entity_poly.type
_entity_poly.pdbx_seq_one_letter_code
_entity_poly.pdbx_strand_id
1 'polypeptide(L)' 'MPTVEKTDPDGVDFGWVMQVTFVTTILVGSPLVVLASTAVTLQTWTARAMFAVRVGALIWFLTAVCVYLYARYRA' A
#
# COMPACT_ATOMS: atom_id res chain seq x y z
N MET A 1 0.16 -34.65 -22.17
CA MET A 1 -0.24 -33.23 -22.18
C MET A 1 0.95 -32.45 -21.64
N PRO A 2 1.45 -31.39 -22.30
CA PRO A 2 2.53 -30.62 -21.69
C PRO A 2 1.94 -29.85 -20.50
N THR A 3 2.45 -30.12 -19.30
CA THR A 3 2.19 -29.28 -18.13
C THR A 3 2.93 -27.97 -18.36
N VAL A 4 2.19 -26.89 -18.59
CA VAL A 4 2.76 -25.54 -18.61
C VAL A 4 2.81 -25.09 -17.15
N GLU A 5 3.92 -25.37 -16.49
CA GLU A 5 4.22 -24.81 -15.18
C GLU A 5 4.62 -23.35 -15.39
N LYS A 6 3.65 -22.44 -15.23
CA LYS A 6 3.89 -21.00 -15.22
C LYS A 6 4.23 -20.61 -13.79
N THR A 7 5.52 -20.54 -13.48
CA THR A 7 6.02 -19.82 -12.32
C THR A 7 6.65 -18.52 -12.77
N ASP A 8 6.41 -17.50 -11.95
CA ASP A 8 6.65 -16.08 -12.18
C ASP A 8 8.06 -15.78 -12.74
N PRO A 9 8.19 -15.04 -13.87
CA PRO A 9 9.49 -14.70 -14.44
C PRO A 9 10.43 -13.97 -13.47
N ASP A 10 9.91 -13.33 -12.41
CA ASP A 10 10.69 -12.61 -11.40
C ASP A 10 10.78 -13.34 -10.04
N GLY A 11 10.10 -14.48 -9.86
CA GLY A 11 10.04 -15.24 -8.60
C GLY A 11 9.17 -14.59 -7.50
N VAL A 12 8.58 -13.41 -7.75
CA VAL A 12 7.80 -12.64 -6.78
C VAL A 12 6.33 -13.08 -6.75
N ASP A 13 5.78 -13.37 -5.57
CA ASP A 13 4.33 -13.58 -5.42
C ASP A 13 3.57 -12.25 -5.46
N PHE A 14 3.17 -11.80 -6.66
CA PHE A 14 2.39 -10.57 -6.82
C PHE A 14 1.00 -10.64 -6.19
N GLY A 15 0.42 -11.84 -6.03
CA GLY A 15 -0.85 -12.04 -5.34
C GLY A 15 -0.73 -11.68 -3.86
N TRP A 16 0.32 -12.17 -3.21
CA TRP A 16 0.67 -11.81 -1.84
C TRP A 16 1.00 -10.32 -1.70
N VAL A 17 1.80 -9.75 -2.61
CA VAL A 17 2.13 -8.31 -2.60
C VAL A 17 0.86 -7.46 -2.64
N MET A 18 -0.10 -7.80 -3.50
CA MET A 18 -1.37 -7.09 -3.61
C MET A 18 -2.19 -7.21 -2.31
N GLN A 19 -2.37 -8.42 -1.77
CA GLN A 19 -3.16 -8.65 -0.56
C GLN A 19 -2.55 -7.94 0.65
N VAL A 20 -1.25 -8.08 0.86
CA VAL A 20 -0.55 -7.45 1.99
C VAL A 20 -0.57 -5.93 1.86
N THR A 21 -0.36 -5.37 0.67
CA THR A 21 -0.45 -3.92 0.46
C THR A 21 -1.86 -3.41 0.78
N PHE A 22 -2.90 -4.12 0.33
CA PHE A 22 -4.30 -3.77 0.59
C PHE A 22 -4.63 -3.81 2.08
N VAL A 23 -4.34 -4.93 2.75
CA VAL A 23 -4.61 -5.10 4.20
C VAL A 23 -3.81 -4.09 5.02
N THR A 24 -2.55 -3.85 4.68
CA THR A 24 -1.68 -2.92 5.42
C THR A 24 -2.15 -1.47 5.28
N THR A 25 -2.57 -1.05 4.09
CA THR A 25 -3.08 0.32 3.91
C THR A 25 -4.41 0.56 4.62
N ILE A 26 -5.24 -0.47 4.80
CA ILE A 26 -6.44 -0.37 5.64
C ILE A 26 -6.08 -0.33 7.12
N LEU A 27 -5.35 -1.34 7.62
CA LEU A 27 -5.11 -1.52 9.05
C LEU A 27 -4.11 -0.53 9.64
N VAL A 28 -3.14 -0.08 8.84
CA VAL A 28 -2.08 0.83 9.29
C VAL A 28 -2.22 2.18 8.61
N GLY A 29 -2.45 2.19 7.29
CA GLY A 29 -2.53 3.44 6.54
C GLY A 29 -3.69 4.34 6.95
N SER A 30 -4.91 3.80 7.11
CA SER A 30 -6.06 4.60 7.54
C SER A 30 -5.85 5.21 8.95
N PRO A 31 -5.42 4.45 9.97
CA PRO A 31 -5.06 5.04 11.27
C PRO A 31 -3.97 6.11 11.18
N LEU A 32 -2.94 5.92 10.35
CA LEU A 32 -1.90 6.93 10.15
C LEU A 32 -2.45 8.22 9.54
N VAL A 33 -3.38 8.14 8.58
CA VAL A 33 -4.04 9.33 8.02
C VAL A 33 -4.85 10.05 9.10
N VAL A 34 -5.57 9.31 9.94
CA VAL A 34 -6.35 9.88 11.06
C VAL A 34 -5.43 10.59 12.05
N LEU A 35 -4.35 9.93 12.49
CA LEU A 35 -3.38 10.53 13.41
C LEU A 35 -2.69 11.75 12.80
N ALA A 36 -2.29 11.69 11.54
CA ALA A 36 -1.70 12.85 10.86
C ALA A 36 -2.67 14.03 10.78
N SER A 37 -3.97 13.77 10.66
CA SER A 37 -4.99 14.83 10.59
C SER A 37 -5.11 15.65 11.88
N THR A 38 -4.69 15.12 13.04
CA THR A 38 -4.76 15.85 14.32
C THR A 38 -3.72 16.96 14.43
N ALA A 39 -2.69 16.95 13.57
CA ALA A 39 -1.63 17.95 13.55
C ALA A 39 -1.96 19.17 12.66
N VAL A 40 -3.08 19.17 11.94
CA VAL A 40 -3.43 20.21 10.97
C VAL A 40 -4.88 20.64 11.10
N THR A 41 -5.15 21.94 10.88
CA THR A 41 -6.52 22.47 10.90
C THR A 41 -7.20 22.29 9.55
N LEU A 42 -8.14 21.35 9.47
CA LEU A 42 -8.89 21.04 8.24
C LEU A 42 -10.34 21.50 8.37
N GLN A 43 -10.61 22.78 8.10
CA GLN A 43 -11.94 23.37 8.32
C GLN A 43 -12.96 23.01 7.22
N THR A 44 -12.53 22.85 5.97
CA THR A 44 -13.41 22.56 4.83
C THR A 44 -13.40 21.08 4.45
N TRP A 45 -14.45 20.61 3.75
CA TRP A 45 -14.48 19.24 3.25
C TRP A 45 -13.41 19.01 2.18
N THR A 46 -13.23 19.96 1.27
CA THR A 46 -12.19 19.91 0.24
C THR A 46 -10.79 19.79 0.84
N ALA A 47 -10.50 20.52 1.93
CA ALA A 47 -9.21 20.40 2.62
C ALA A 47 -9.00 18.99 3.20
N ARG A 48 -10.04 18.41 3.82
CA ARG A 48 -9.99 17.03 4.35
C ARG A 48 -9.74 16.01 3.24
N ALA A 49 -10.44 16.13 2.11
CA ALA A 49 -10.27 15.22 0.97
C ALA A 49 -8.86 15.32 0.37
N MET A 50 -8.37 16.53 0.10
CA MET A 50 -7.02 16.75 -0.44
C MET A 50 -5.93 16.26 0.52
N PHE A 51 -6.12 16.47 1.81
CA PHE A 51 -5.22 15.94 2.84
C PHE A 51 -5.18 14.41 2.80
N ALA A 52 -6.34 13.76 2.86
CA ALA A 52 -6.43 12.30 2.87
C ALA A 52 -5.82 11.67 1.61
N VAL A 53 -6.07 12.25 0.43
CA VAL A 53 -5.48 11.78 -0.84
C VAL A 53 -3.95 11.92 -0.83
N ARG A 54 -3.41 13.07 -0.40
CA ARG A 54 -1.95 13.30 -0.40
C ARG A 54 -1.22 12.39 0.58
N VAL A 55 -1.71 12.31 1.81
CA VAL A 55 -1.10 11.46 2.86
C VAL A 55 -1.29 9.99 2.52
N GLY A 56 -2.50 9.61 2.07
CA GLY A 56 -2.80 8.26 1.64
C GLY A 56 -1.94 7.80 0.47
N ALA A 57 -1.70 8.67 -0.53
CA ALA A 57 -0.83 8.37 -1.66
C ALA A 57 0.62 8.09 -1.21
N LEU A 58 1.16 8.90 -0.28
CA LEU A 58 2.50 8.69 0.26
C LEU A 58 2.60 7.34 0.99
N ILE A 59 1.65 7.05 1.88
CA ILE A 59 1.60 5.79 2.63
C ILE A 59 1.48 4.60 1.67
N TRP A 60 0.58 4.69 0.69
CA TRP A 60 0.35 3.63 -0.28
C TRP A 60 1.60 3.34 -1.10
N PHE A 61 2.27 4.37 -1.61
CA PHE A 61 3.51 4.23 -2.37
C PHE A 61 4.61 3.57 -1.54
N LEU A 62 4.85 4.05 -0.31
CA LEU A 62 5.86 3.47 0.58
C LEU A 62 5.54 2.01 0.91
N THR A 63 4.28 1.70 1.20
CA THR A 63 3.84 0.33 1.50
C THR A 63 4.07 -0.58 0.31
N ALA A 64 3.62 -0.18 -0.89
CA ALA A 64 3.77 -0.98 -2.10
C ALA A 64 5.24 -1.27 -2.43
N VAL A 65 6.11 -0.25 -2.34
CA VAL A 65 7.56 -0.41 -2.57
C VAL A 65 8.17 -1.33 -1.52
N CYS A 66 7.90 -1.12 -0.24
CA CYS A 66 8.45 -1.97 0.84
C CYS A 66 7.99 -3.43 0.71
N VAL A 67 6.70 -3.67 0.44
CA VAL A 67 6.14 -5.02 0.30
C VAL A 67 6.72 -5.71 -0.95
N TYR A 68 6.83 -5.00 -2.08
CA TYR A 68 7.45 -5.55 -3.28
C TYR A 68 8.93 -5.89 -3.06
N LEU A 69 9.71 -4.97 -2.48
CA LEU A 69 11.13 -5.21 -2.18
C LEU A 69 11.31 -6.37 -1.19
N TYR A 70 10.43 -6.49 -0.20
CA TYR A 70 10.43 -7.61 0.74
C TYR A 70 10.12 -8.94 0.05
N ALA A 71 9.09 -8.97 -0.81
CA ALA A 71 8.75 -10.16 -1.57
C ALA A 71 9.90 -10.58 -2.49
N ARG A 72 10.52 -9.62 -3.19
CA ARG A 72 11.70 -9.85 -4.04
C ARG A 72 12.93 -10.31 -3.27
N TYR A 73 13.13 -9.82 -2.05
CA TYR A 73 14.22 -10.30 -1.19
C TYR A 73 14.01 -11.74 -0.70
N ARG A 74 12.75 -12.17 -0.59
CA ARG A 74 12.38 -13.50 -0.10
C ARG A 74 12.21 -14.55 -1.21
N ALA A 75 12.06 -14.11 -2.46
CA ALA A 75 12.03 -14.93 -3.66
C ALA A 75 13.43 -15.50 -3.97
#